data_AF-A0A963ZGV4-F1
#
_entry.id   AF-A0A963ZGV4-F1
#
_cell.length_a   1.000
_cell.length_b   1.000
_cell.length_c   1.000
_cell.angle_alpha   90.00
_cell.angle_beta   90.00
_cell.angle_gamma   90.00
#
_symmetry.space_group_name_H-M   'P 1'
#
loop_
_entity.id
_entity.type
_entity.pdbx_description
1 polymer ?
#
loop_
_entity_poly.entity_id
_entity_poly.type
_entity_poly.pdbx_seq_one_letter_code
_entity_poly.pdbx_strand_id
1 'polypeptide(L)'
;MRKTVFIVALIFAGCVMAKAQEPTVTELEKDIEDLNTIDPDVGRYFPRWRILEADLKTKLALYFRSIGVPVNTSDTMTVTASFERGATAPQDILQIKAGSYPGSELNSRQAIEGALGAELYQQILGRQYAHAEIAPAKPITETGTERVPSVFHPTNAKQFVAVSLFRQAVQIGSTGARLEHLIGSDEVGYPFWSGGQGKALIDYPIIRQDDEQLRANGVPDPFKFSLGVGYRLKFGVQDQNAVADIFSPRKLNGAIGAKAIVRAEYRLPQLNDLGIGFYTELPFNKRAGFESVKGNEEVVWVPDSIGTGRPGQSIPIRSAYFMRTVAQGNLFWETWLDNYEHYVRFSLGMSYQEFSIGALRVGDYWLDPDGETTRRVNPQTGIVEEGPGASPTGLADNVQYRGLVHPTEVQDWLYAKIEYLNQSDFPFGVSAQLANRNLLLTGFVPVVPNWLFLQAKYSTPLLRSEAAPWEQNPFIVISPVLRFMLD
;
A
#
# COMPACT_ATOMS: atom_id res chain seq x y z
N MET A 1 4.32 15.06 -43.71
CA MET A 1 4.74 15.98 -42.63
C MET A 1 5.54 15.17 -41.60
N ARG A 2 6.62 15.74 -41.05
CA ARG A 2 7.77 15.03 -40.47
C ARG A 2 7.45 14.22 -39.20
N LYS A 3 8.19 13.10 -39.10
CA LYS A 3 8.31 12.13 -38.02
C LYS A 3 8.78 12.77 -36.69
N THR A 4 8.21 12.33 -35.58
CA THR A 4 8.91 12.29 -34.28
C THR A 4 8.50 11.00 -33.56
N VAL A 5 9.37 9.98 -33.67
CA VAL A 5 9.35 8.76 -32.87
C VAL A 5 10.28 9.06 -31.69
N PHE A 6 9.76 9.13 -30.47
CA PHE A 6 10.58 9.20 -29.27
C PHE A 6 11.00 7.78 -28.89
N ILE A 7 12.22 7.42 -29.26
CA ILE A 7 12.97 6.32 -28.65
C ILE A 7 13.60 6.89 -27.39
N VAL A 8 13.12 6.48 -26.22
CA VAL A 8 13.86 6.66 -24.96
C VAL A 8 14.75 5.44 -24.80
N ALA A 9 15.99 5.57 -25.29
CA ALA A 9 17.09 4.69 -24.94
C ALA A 9 17.58 5.09 -23.53
N LEU A 10 17.33 4.23 -22.55
CA LEU A 10 17.89 4.38 -21.20
C LEU A 10 19.26 3.70 -21.18
N ILE A 11 20.27 4.54 -20.97
CA ILE A 11 21.68 4.21 -20.88
C ILE A 11 21.90 3.26 -19.70
N PHE A 12 22.29 2.02 -19.98
CA PHE A 12 22.93 1.12 -19.02
C PHE A 12 24.35 1.64 -18.77
N ALA A 13 24.51 2.56 -17.82
CA ALA A 13 25.81 2.89 -17.24
C ALA A 13 26.02 1.97 -16.03
N GLY A 14 27.01 1.10 -16.12
CA GLY A 14 27.33 0.12 -15.09
C GLY A 14 27.75 0.79 -13.78
N CYS A 15 26.98 0.54 -12.72
CA CYS A 15 27.48 0.62 -11.36
C CYS A 15 28.35 -0.61 -11.09
N VAL A 16 29.67 -0.44 -11.21
CA VAL A 16 30.63 -1.32 -10.53
C VAL A 16 30.46 -1.02 -9.04
N MET A 17 29.65 -1.83 -8.36
CA MET A 17 29.55 -1.82 -6.90
C MET A 17 30.90 -2.25 -6.34
N ALA A 18 31.64 -1.31 -5.76
CA ALA A 18 32.78 -1.64 -4.90
C ALA A 18 32.23 -2.44 -3.72
N LYS A 19 32.57 -3.74 -3.65
CA LYS A 19 32.32 -4.54 -2.45
C LYS A 19 33.09 -3.89 -1.30
N ALA A 20 32.36 -3.33 -0.33
CA ALA A 20 32.93 -3.05 0.97
C ALA A 20 33.46 -4.38 1.52
N GLN A 21 34.76 -4.41 1.82
CA GLN A 21 35.42 -5.60 2.33
C GLN A 21 34.91 -5.84 3.75
N GLU A 22 34.18 -6.94 3.96
CA GLU A 22 33.73 -7.34 5.29
C GLU A 22 34.95 -7.50 6.20
N PRO A 23 34.92 -6.93 7.43
CA PRO A 23 36.03 -7.07 8.36
C PRO A 23 36.24 -8.55 8.67
N THR A 24 37.49 -8.97 8.72
CA THR A 24 37.83 -10.38 8.94
C THR A 24 37.54 -10.78 10.38
N VAL A 25 37.19 -12.05 10.61
CA VAL A 25 36.93 -12.62 11.96
C VAL A 25 38.07 -12.32 12.93
N THR A 26 39.30 -12.28 12.43
CA THR A 26 40.51 -11.98 13.20
C THR A 26 40.64 -10.51 13.61
N GLU A 27 40.08 -9.56 12.83
CA GLU A 27 40.02 -8.14 13.21
C GLU A 27 38.94 -7.90 14.27
N LEU A 28 37.80 -8.59 14.15
CA LEU A 28 36.72 -8.56 15.16
C LEU A 28 37.15 -9.18 16.49
N GLU A 29 37.98 -10.23 16.48
CA GLU A 29 38.49 -10.85 17.71
C GLU A 29 39.46 -9.93 18.47
N LYS A 30 40.25 -9.13 17.76
CA LYS A 30 41.18 -8.16 18.36
C LYS A 30 40.45 -6.97 18.98
N ASP A 31 39.37 -6.51 18.37
CA ASP A 31 38.56 -5.40 18.91
C ASP A 31 37.70 -5.81 20.12
N ILE A 32 37.38 -7.11 20.27
CA ILE A 32 36.64 -7.64 21.43
C ILE A 32 37.55 -7.82 22.66
N GLU A 33 38.84 -8.12 22.48
CA GLU A 33 39.80 -8.22 23.58
C GLU A 33 40.13 -6.85 24.24
N ASP A 34 39.97 -5.73 23.51
CA ASP A 34 40.31 -4.37 23.96
C ASP A 34 39.14 -3.58 24.60
N LEU A 35 37.95 -4.18 24.75
CA LEU A 35 36.80 -3.54 25.40
C LEU A 35 36.88 -3.69 26.93
N ASN A 36 37.50 -2.72 27.61
CA ASN A 36 37.60 -2.65 29.08
C ASN A 36 36.25 -2.59 29.83
N THR A 37 35.13 -2.36 29.12
CA THR A 37 33.77 -2.36 29.67
C THR A 37 32.75 -2.74 28.57
N ILE A 38 31.81 -3.64 28.86
CA ILE A 38 30.69 -3.93 27.96
C ILE A 38 29.68 -2.79 28.06
N ASP A 39 29.34 -2.15 26.93
CA ASP A 39 28.27 -1.15 26.87
C ASP A 39 26.94 -1.78 27.37
N PRO A 40 26.22 -1.16 28.33
CA PRO A 40 24.95 -1.68 28.84
C PRO A 40 23.90 -2.01 27.76
N ASP A 41 23.88 -1.25 26.66
CA ASP A 41 22.97 -1.46 25.53
C ASP A 41 23.40 -2.62 24.62
N VAL A 42 24.67 -3.00 24.67
CA VAL A 42 25.21 -4.17 23.96
C VAL A 42 25.10 -5.42 24.84
N GLY A 43 25.34 -5.29 26.14
CA GLY A 43 25.27 -6.37 27.13
C GLY A 43 23.90 -7.06 27.21
N ARG A 44 22.81 -6.40 26.79
CA ARG A 44 21.48 -7.01 26.74
C ARG A 44 21.34 -8.15 25.73
N TYR A 45 22.21 -8.21 24.72
CA TYR A 45 22.20 -9.23 23.68
C TYR A 45 22.99 -10.48 24.04
N PHE A 46 23.78 -10.43 25.12
CA PHE A 46 24.58 -11.56 25.59
C PHE A 46 23.78 -12.50 26.50
N PRO A 47 24.17 -13.79 26.58
CA PRO A 47 23.70 -14.70 27.62
C PRO A 47 23.94 -14.12 29.01
N ARG A 48 22.88 -14.05 29.83
CA ARG A 48 22.95 -13.50 31.18
C ARG A 48 22.13 -14.34 32.13
N TRP A 49 22.56 -14.39 33.39
CA TRP A 49 21.79 -15.04 34.45
C TRP A 49 21.98 -14.33 35.79
N ARG A 50 21.02 -14.53 36.70
CA ARG A 50 21.06 -14.06 38.08
C ARG A 50 21.51 -15.16 38.99
N ILE A 51 22.43 -14.85 39.90
CA ILE A 51 22.81 -15.73 40.99
C ILE A 51 21.72 -15.66 42.08
N LEU A 52 21.19 -16.80 42.51
CA LEU A 52 20.19 -16.90 43.57
C LEU A 52 20.75 -17.54 44.85
N GLU A 53 21.81 -18.33 44.75
CA GLU A 53 22.44 -19.02 45.88
C GLU A 53 23.07 -18.05 46.89
N ALA A 54 22.70 -18.19 48.17
CA ALA A 54 23.11 -17.28 49.23
C ALA A 54 24.62 -17.33 49.56
N ASP A 55 25.24 -18.50 49.49
CA ASP A 55 26.68 -18.65 49.75
C ASP A 55 27.50 -17.91 48.69
N LEU A 56 27.18 -18.14 47.41
CA LEU A 56 27.85 -17.48 46.29
C LEU A 56 27.65 -15.95 46.33
N LYS A 57 26.44 -15.49 46.67
CA LYS A 57 26.19 -14.07 46.91
C LYS A 57 27.01 -13.50 48.07
N THR A 58 27.23 -14.28 49.13
CA THR A 58 28.03 -13.84 50.27
C THR A 58 29.49 -13.67 49.87
N LYS A 59 30.05 -14.63 49.12
CA LYS A 59 31.43 -14.56 48.59
C LYS A 59 31.65 -13.33 47.71
N LEU A 60 30.73 -13.08 46.76
CA LEU A 60 30.80 -11.91 45.88
C LEU A 60 30.61 -10.59 46.65
N ALA A 61 29.66 -10.51 47.59
CA ALA A 61 29.47 -9.32 48.41
C ALA A 61 30.70 -9.02 49.28
N LEU A 62 31.35 -10.04 49.85
CA LEU A 62 32.59 -9.90 50.62
C LEU A 62 33.73 -9.34 49.76
N TYR A 63 33.87 -9.82 48.52
CA TYR A 63 34.84 -9.28 47.57
C TYR A 63 34.57 -7.80 47.29
N PHE A 64 33.36 -7.42 46.88
CA PHE A 64 33.06 -6.02 46.57
C PHE A 64 33.22 -5.09 47.80
N ARG A 65 32.90 -5.58 48.99
CA ARG A 65 33.14 -4.84 50.24
C ARG A 65 34.63 -4.67 50.55
N SER A 66 35.48 -5.65 50.24
CA SER A 66 36.92 -5.55 50.50
C SER A 66 37.59 -4.48 49.63
N ILE A 67 37.03 -4.19 48.46
CA ILE A 67 37.46 -3.10 47.57
C ILE A 67 36.67 -1.78 47.79
N GLY A 68 35.89 -1.69 48.87
CA GLY A 68 35.22 -0.46 49.29
C GLY A 68 33.83 -0.19 48.69
N VAL A 69 33.22 -1.17 48.01
CA VAL A 69 31.88 -1.04 47.42
C VAL A 69 30.82 -1.64 48.35
N PRO A 70 29.75 -0.92 48.72
CA PRO A 70 28.80 -1.35 49.75
C PRO A 70 27.74 -2.35 49.24
N VAL A 71 28.18 -3.44 48.61
CA VAL A 71 27.31 -4.52 48.12
C VAL A 71 26.80 -5.38 49.27
N ASN A 72 25.52 -5.75 49.25
CA ASN A 72 24.88 -6.65 50.20
C ASN A 72 24.44 -7.96 49.53
N THR A 73 24.23 -9.01 50.33
CA THR A 73 23.72 -10.30 49.85
C THR A 73 22.29 -10.22 49.32
N SER A 74 21.54 -9.19 49.69
CA SER A 74 20.21 -8.88 49.16
C SER A 74 20.25 -8.30 47.74
N ASP A 75 21.41 -7.81 47.29
CA ASP A 75 21.52 -7.16 45.99
C ASP A 75 21.43 -8.17 44.84
N THR A 76 21.01 -7.66 43.67
CA THR A 76 20.93 -8.48 42.46
C THR A 76 22.32 -8.67 41.90
N MET A 77 22.73 -9.93 41.72
CA MET A 77 24.01 -10.29 41.12
C MET A 77 23.75 -10.91 39.76
N THR A 78 24.25 -10.24 38.72
CA THR A 78 24.04 -10.63 37.32
C THR A 78 25.38 -10.98 36.71
N VAL A 79 25.42 -12.11 36.00
CA VAL A 79 26.57 -12.57 35.24
C VAL A 79 26.24 -12.43 33.76
N THR A 80 27.17 -11.90 32.98
CA THR A 80 27.10 -11.80 31.52
C THR A 80 28.23 -12.64 30.93
N ALA A 81 27.90 -13.54 30.02
CA ALA A 81 28.86 -14.44 29.39
C ALA A 81 28.89 -14.29 27.87
N SER A 82 29.94 -14.82 27.25
CA SER A 82 30.04 -14.91 25.79
C SER A 82 29.05 -15.93 25.22
N PHE A 83 28.80 -15.84 23.92
CA PHE A 83 28.09 -16.89 23.20
C PHE A 83 28.87 -18.21 23.20
N GLU A 84 28.16 -19.33 23.07
CA GLU A 84 28.79 -20.65 22.86
C GLU A 84 29.48 -20.67 21.51
N ARG A 85 30.79 -20.96 21.49
CA ARG A 85 31.59 -21.08 20.26
C ARG A 85 31.74 -22.55 19.84
N GLY A 86 30.63 -23.30 19.86
CA GLY A 86 30.59 -24.72 19.53
C GLY A 86 31.12 -25.66 20.63
N ALA A 87 31.21 -26.96 20.32
CA ALA A 87 31.52 -28.00 21.32
C ALA A 87 32.94 -27.95 21.90
N THR A 88 33.85 -27.20 21.29
CA THR A 88 35.29 -27.17 21.62
C THR A 88 35.78 -25.88 22.28
N ALA A 89 34.93 -24.86 22.39
CA ALA A 89 35.28 -23.58 23.03
C ALA A 89 34.23 -23.24 24.10
N PRO A 90 34.55 -23.42 25.40
CA PRO A 90 33.63 -23.10 26.48
C PRO A 90 33.31 -21.61 26.52
N GLN A 91 32.11 -21.27 27.00
CA GLN A 91 31.73 -19.87 27.27
C GLN A 91 32.76 -19.23 28.22
N ASP A 92 32.96 -17.93 28.10
CA ASP A 92 33.72 -17.15 29.06
C ASP A 92 32.82 -16.13 29.77
N ILE A 93 33.10 -15.86 31.04
CA ILE A 93 32.41 -14.81 31.78
C ILE A 93 33.03 -13.47 31.38
N LEU A 94 32.21 -12.59 30.80
CA LEU A 94 32.64 -11.28 30.33
C LEU A 94 32.47 -10.21 31.42
N GLN A 95 31.40 -10.32 32.22
CA GLN A 95 31.11 -9.36 33.28
C GLN A 95 30.35 -10.00 34.46
N ILE A 96 30.68 -9.58 35.69
CA ILE A 96 29.87 -9.81 36.89
C ILE A 96 29.49 -8.45 37.49
N LYS A 97 28.19 -8.21 37.65
CA LYS A 97 27.64 -6.98 38.23
C LYS A 97 26.85 -7.27 39.51
N ALA A 98 27.17 -6.57 40.59
CA ALA A 98 26.50 -6.73 41.88
C ALA A 98 25.80 -5.43 42.32
N GLY A 99 24.47 -5.40 42.25
CA GLY A 99 23.69 -4.20 42.58
C GLY A 99 23.85 -3.08 41.55
N SER A 100 23.62 -1.84 41.99
CA SER A 100 23.65 -0.63 41.13
C SER A 100 24.66 0.42 41.60
N TYR A 101 25.69 0.00 42.35
CA TYR A 101 26.68 0.92 42.89
C TYR A 101 27.80 1.20 41.87
N PRO A 102 28.35 2.42 41.81
CA PRO A 102 29.56 2.68 41.03
C PRO A 102 30.71 1.77 41.48
N GLY A 103 31.37 1.10 40.53
CA GLY A 103 32.45 0.15 40.82
C GLY A 103 32.01 -1.26 41.22
N SER A 104 30.72 -1.59 41.17
CA SER A 104 30.23 -2.93 41.48
C SER A 104 30.24 -3.90 40.29
N GLU A 105 31.20 -3.71 39.39
CA GLU A 105 31.35 -4.46 38.15
C GLU A 105 32.76 -5.01 38.03
N LEU A 106 32.88 -6.30 37.72
CA LEU A 106 34.11 -6.94 37.29
C LEU A 106 33.98 -7.24 35.81
N ASN A 107 34.87 -6.68 35.00
CA ASN A 107 34.86 -6.79 33.54
C ASN A 107 36.12 -7.53 33.08
N SER A 108 36.01 -8.34 32.03
CA SER A 108 37.05 -9.23 31.48
C SER A 108 37.31 -10.49 32.30
N ARG A 109 37.61 -11.59 31.59
CA ARG A 109 37.96 -12.88 32.18
C ARG A 109 39.13 -12.77 33.16
N GLN A 110 40.22 -12.11 32.76
CA GLN A 110 41.44 -12.00 33.58
C GLN A 110 41.18 -11.28 34.90
N ALA A 111 40.40 -10.19 34.89
CA ALA A 111 40.09 -9.47 36.12
C ALA A 111 39.16 -10.28 37.03
N ILE A 112 38.17 -10.98 36.48
CA ILE A 112 37.25 -11.81 37.26
C ILE A 112 38.00 -13.01 37.88
N GLU A 113 38.81 -13.72 37.09
CA GLU A 113 39.58 -14.87 37.56
C GLU A 113 40.64 -14.46 38.58
N GLY A 114 41.31 -13.32 38.39
CA GLY A 114 42.26 -12.76 39.36
C GLY A 114 41.60 -12.27 40.66
N ALA A 115 40.37 -11.74 40.58
CA ALA A 115 39.61 -11.25 41.73
C ALA A 115 38.99 -12.37 42.58
N LEU A 116 38.44 -13.39 41.92
CA LEU A 116 37.63 -14.43 42.56
C LEU A 116 38.38 -15.74 42.76
N GLY A 117 39.50 -15.94 42.05
CA GLY A 117 40.22 -17.19 41.97
C GLY A 117 39.61 -18.14 40.93
N ALA A 118 40.47 -19.02 40.37
CA ALA A 118 40.09 -19.96 39.31
C ALA A 118 38.96 -20.92 39.71
N GLU A 119 38.93 -21.37 40.96
CA GLU A 119 37.90 -22.30 41.46
C GLU A 119 36.51 -21.66 41.46
N LEU A 120 36.41 -20.43 41.98
CA LEU A 120 35.13 -19.71 42.01
C LEU A 120 34.69 -19.28 40.61
N TYR A 121 35.62 -18.88 39.74
CA TYR A 121 35.33 -18.62 38.33
C TYR A 121 34.70 -19.83 37.64
N GLN A 122 35.33 -21.01 37.78
CA GLN A 122 34.82 -22.26 37.19
C GLN A 122 33.48 -22.69 37.81
N GLN A 123 33.27 -22.47 39.11
CA GLN A 123 31.97 -22.70 39.74
C GLN A 123 30.89 -21.80 39.14
N ILE A 124 31.16 -20.50 38.96
CA ILE A 124 30.23 -19.52 38.38
C ILE A 124 29.92 -19.88 36.92
N LEU A 125 30.95 -20.25 36.14
CA LEU A 125 30.83 -20.59 34.73
C LEU A 125 30.08 -21.92 34.52
N GLY A 126 30.38 -22.93 35.33
CA GLY A 126 29.74 -24.25 35.27
C GLY A 126 28.27 -24.25 35.72
N ARG A 127 27.75 -23.13 36.22
CA ARG A 127 26.37 -22.94 36.69
C ARG A 127 25.90 -23.98 37.71
N GLN A 128 26.83 -24.54 38.50
CA GLN A 128 26.55 -25.55 39.54
C GLN A 128 26.04 -24.92 40.84
N TYR A 129 25.01 -24.07 40.73
CA TYR A 129 24.37 -23.35 41.84
C TYR A 129 22.97 -22.86 41.43
N ALA A 130 22.16 -22.43 42.39
CA ALA A 130 20.84 -21.87 42.10
C ALA A 130 20.96 -20.55 41.32
N HIS A 131 20.42 -20.53 40.08
CA HIS A 131 20.44 -19.38 39.19
C HIS A 131 19.13 -19.22 38.41
N ALA A 132 18.90 -18.04 37.84
CA ALA A 132 17.79 -17.77 36.94
C ALA A 132 18.30 -17.12 35.64
N GLU A 133 18.01 -17.74 34.51
CA GLU A 133 18.36 -17.21 33.18
C GLU A 133 17.65 -15.88 32.89
N ILE A 134 18.36 -14.97 32.24
CA ILE A 134 17.82 -13.74 31.66
C ILE A 134 17.88 -13.91 30.15
N ALA A 135 16.73 -14.03 29.50
CA ALA A 135 16.66 -14.16 28.05
C ALA A 135 17.39 -12.98 27.36
N PRO A 136 18.29 -13.26 26.39
CA PRO A 136 18.92 -12.21 25.60
C PRO A 136 17.85 -11.38 24.86
N ALA A 137 18.07 -10.07 24.78
CA ALA A 137 17.35 -9.26 23.82
C ALA A 137 17.69 -9.77 22.41
N LYS A 138 16.73 -9.70 21.48
CA LYS A 138 17.02 -9.99 20.07
C LYS A 138 17.57 -8.70 19.42
N PRO A 139 18.74 -8.73 18.75
CA PRO A 139 19.26 -7.57 18.03
C PRO A 139 18.24 -7.13 16.98
N ILE A 140 18.09 -5.81 16.81
CA ILE A 140 17.15 -5.20 15.85
C ILE A 140 17.69 -5.32 14.41
N THR A 141 18.88 -5.92 14.22
CA THR A 141 19.63 -5.93 12.95
C THR A 141 19.41 -7.16 12.07
N GLU A 142 18.62 -8.15 12.46
CA GLU A 142 17.98 -9.02 11.47
C GLU A 142 16.67 -8.37 11.03
N THR A 143 16.78 -7.29 10.26
CA THR A 143 15.69 -6.93 9.36
C THR A 143 15.57 -8.10 8.39
N GLY A 144 14.68 -9.06 8.70
CA GLY A 144 14.26 -10.03 7.71
C GLY A 144 13.94 -9.26 6.44
N THR A 145 14.53 -9.68 5.32
CA THR A 145 14.33 -9.10 3.98
C THR A 145 12.89 -8.60 3.87
N GLU A 146 12.73 -7.29 3.70
CA GLU A 146 11.40 -6.68 3.73
C GLU A 146 10.55 -7.30 2.62
N ARG A 147 9.57 -8.12 2.99
CA ARG A 147 8.66 -8.74 2.03
C ARG A 147 7.49 -7.79 1.82
N VAL A 148 7.33 -7.32 0.58
CA VAL A 148 6.40 -6.24 0.22
C VAL A 148 5.36 -6.75 -0.77
N PRO A 149 4.25 -7.39 -0.32
CA PRO A 149 3.18 -7.82 -1.22
C PRO A 149 2.52 -6.66 -1.99
N SER A 150 2.65 -5.43 -1.50
CA SER A 150 2.39 -4.18 -2.23
C SER A 150 3.11 -3.05 -1.51
N VAL A 151 3.57 -2.03 -2.25
CA VAL A 151 4.22 -0.83 -1.66
C VAL A 151 3.33 -0.17 -0.59
N PHE A 152 2.01 -0.26 -0.76
CA PHE A 152 1.02 0.28 0.17
C PHE A 152 0.61 -0.70 1.28
N HIS A 153 1.21 -1.90 1.32
CA HIS A 153 0.88 -2.97 2.25
C HIS A 153 2.12 -3.75 2.72
N PRO A 154 3.13 -3.10 3.34
CA PRO A 154 4.24 -3.84 3.94
C PRO A 154 3.73 -4.79 5.03
N THR A 155 4.25 -6.02 5.07
CA THR A 155 3.86 -7.02 6.10
C THR A 155 4.69 -6.92 7.37
N ASN A 156 5.86 -6.30 7.29
CA ASN A 156 6.83 -6.28 8.39
C ASN A 156 6.72 -5.03 9.28
N ALA A 157 5.93 -4.03 8.88
CA ALA A 157 5.75 -2.79 9.63
C ALA A 157 4.53 -2.87 10.57
N LYS A 158 4.72 -2.55 11.85
CA LYS A 158 3.61 -2.40 12.80
C LYS A 158 2.74 -1.21 12.42
N GLN A 159 3.36 -0.10 12.05
CA GLN A 159 2.69 1.09 11.59
C GLN A 159 3.37 1.58 10.31
N PHE A 160 2.59 2.10 9.36
CA PHE A 160 3.17 2.73 8.19
C PHE A 160 2.23 3.77 7.62
N VAL A 161 2.83 4.69 6.86
CA VAL A 161 2.14 5.69 6.05
C VAL A 161 2.72 5.62 4.64
N ALA A 162 1.88 5.42 3.64
CA ALA A 162 2.27 5.44 2.23
C ALA A 162 1.40 6.41 1.46
N VAL A 163 2.00 7.31 0.67
CA VAL A 163 1.29 8.39 -0.03
C VAL A 163 1.74 8.50 -1.48
N SER A 164 0.76 8.63 -2.37
CA SER A 164 0.92 8.88 -3.81
C SER A 164 -0.27 9.69 -4.35
N LEU A 165 -0.22 10.07 -5.63
CA LEU A 165 -1.34 10.69 -6.34
C LEU A 165 -2.56 9.77 -6.47
N PHE A 166 -2.38 8.46 -6.37
CA PHE A 166 -3.45 7.48 -6.57
C PHE A 166 -4.03 6.94 -5.27
N ARG A 167 -3.20 6.88 -4.23
CA ARG A 167 -3.52 6.22 -2.97
C ARG A 167 -2.75 6.82 -1.81
N GLN A 168 -3.44 6.98 -0.68
CA GLN A 168 -2.87 7.18 0.63
C GLN A 168 -3.30 5.99 1.51
N ALA A 169 -2.37 5.38 2.22
CA ALA A 169 -2.64 4.24 3.08
C ALA A 169 -1.96 4.44 4.43
N VAL A 170 -2.69 4.15 5.50
CA VAL A 170 -2.21 4.24 6.87
C VAL A 170 -2.58 2.96 7.61
N GLN A 171 -1.60 2.36 8.27
CA GLN A 171 -1.82 1.28 9.24
C GLN A 171 -1.40 1.77 10.63
N ILE A 172 -2.30 1.63 11.61
CA ILE A 172 -2.02 1.96 13.00
C ILE A 172 -2.26 0.72 13.85
N GLY A 173 -1.23 0.31 14.59
CA GLY A 173 -1.27 -0.82 15.50
C GLY A 173 -1.05 -2.17 14.82
N SER A 174 -1.03 -3.23 15.64
CA SER A 174 -0.71 -4.61 15.23
C SER A 174 -1.92 -5.40 14.72
N THR A 175 -3.07 -4.74 14.51
CA THR A 175 -4.30 -5.41 14.11
C THR A 175 -4.34 -5.76 12.62
N GLY A 176 -3.44 -5.18 11.82
CA GLY A 176 -3.48 -5.28 10.36
C GLY A 176 -4.63 -4.49 9.72
N ALA A 177 -5.42 -3.76 10.51
CA ALA A 177 -6.46 -2.87 10.01
C ALA A 177 -5.83 -1.65 9.35
N ARG A 178 -6.36 -1.23 8.19
CA ARG A 178 -5.79 -0.13 7.41
C ARG A 178 -6.88 0.84 7.01
N LEU A 179 -6.51 2.11 6.97
CA LEU A 179 -7.30 3.16 6.37
C LEU A 179 -6.68 3.52 5.03
N GLU A 180 -7.45 3.35 3.96
CA GLU A 180 -7.04 3.70 2.61
C GLU A 180 -7.89 4.85 2.06
N HIS A 181 -7.24 5.78 1.39
CA HIS A 181 -7.88 6.74 0.51
C HIS A 181 -7.38 6.51 -0.92
N LEU A 182 -8.28 6.29 -1.87
CA LEU A 182 -7.95 6.05 -3.27
C LEU A 182 -8.57 7.12 -4.15
N ILE A 183 -7.88 7.45 -5.23
CA ILE A 183 -8.34 8.37 -6.27
C ILE A 183 -8.47 7.60 -7.58
N GLY A 184 -9.70 7.54 -8.08
CA GLY A 184 -10.08 6.83 -9.30
C GLY A 184 -10.84 5.53 -9.07
N SER A 185 -11.03 4.81 -10.17
CA SER A 185 -11.73 3.53 -10.23
C SER A 185 -10.88 2.54 -11.04
N ASP A 186 -9.71 2.20 -10.49
CA ASP A 186 -8.78 1.25 -11.10
C ASP A 186 -9.46 -0.08 -11.43
N GLU A 187 -10.42 -0.51 -10.61
CA GLU A 187 -11.17 -1.75 -10.74
C GLU A 187 -11.79 -1.85 -12.14
N VAL A 188 -12.33 -0.76 -12.67
CA VAL A 188 -12.94 -0.68 -14.01
C VAL A 188 -12.06 0.04 -15.05
N GLY A 189 -10.77 0.19 -14.76
CA GLY A 189 -9.79 0.72 -15.73
C GLY A 189 -9.71 2.23 -15.83
N TYR A 190 -10.28 2.99 -14.87
CA TYR A 190 -10.26 4.46 -14.84
C TYR A 190 -9.35 4.98 -13.72
N PRO A 191 -8.02 5.08 -13.94
CA PRO A 191 -7.08 5.46 -12.88
C PRO A 191 -7.10 6.96 -12.59
N PHE A 192 -6.60 7.34 -11.41
CA PHE A 192 -6.47 8.75 -11.00
C PHE A 192 -7.80 9.50 -11.08
N TRP A 193 -7.81 10.77 -11.49
CA TRP A 193 -9.04 11.55 -11.58
C TRP A 193 -9.96 11.14 -12.74
N SER A 194 -9.55 10.21 -13.61
CA SER A 194 -10.32 9.84 -14.80
C SER A 194 -11.66 9.20 -14.43
N GLY A 195 -11.72 8.48 -13.30
CA GLY A 195 -12.96 7.95 -12.73
C GLY A 195 -13.85 9.01 -12.06
N GLY A 196 -13.35 10.23 -11.85
CA GLY A 196 -14.08 11.34 -11.24
C GLY A 196 -14.51 11.13 -9.78
N GLN A 197 -13.97 10.12 -9.09
CA GLN A 197 -14.33 9.78 -7.72
C GLN A 197 -13.11 9.46 -6.85
N GLY A 198 -13.23 9.78 -5.55
CA GLY A 198 -12.35 9.33 -4.49
C GLY A 198 -13.06 8.31 -3.61
N LYS A 199 -12.29 7.49 -2.91
CA LYS A 199 -12.78 6.40 -2.07
C LYS A 199 -12.05 6.42 -0.74
N ALA A 200 -12.77 6.24 0.36
CA ALA A 200 -12.17 5.99 1.67
C ALA A 200 -12.62 4.61 2.13
N LEU A 201 -11.67 3.70 2.41
CA LEU A 201 -11.94 2.34 2.83
C LEU A 201 -11.22 2.01 4.13
N ILE A 202 -11.85 1.14 4.90
CA ILE A 202 -11.21 0.41 5.98
C ILE A 202 -11.00 -1.01 5.48
N ASP A 203 -9.75 -1.44 5.40
CA ASP A 203 -9.37 -2.82 5.11
C ASP A 203 -9.12 -3.57 6.41
N TYR A 204 -9.68 -4.78 6.52
CA TYR A 204 -9.54 -5.60 7.71
C TYR A 204 -9.33 -7.08 7.35
N PRO A 205 -8.27 -7.74 7.87
CA PRO A 205 -8.08 -9.17 7.72
C PRO A 205 -9.00 -9.92 8.70
N ILE A 206 -10.09 -10.49 8.18
CA ILE A 206 -11.08 -11.23 8.97
C ILE A 206 -10.49 -12.56 9.45
N ILE A 207 -9.78 -13.26 8.57
CA ILE A 207 -9.01 -14.47 8.90
C ILE A 207 -7.56 -14.13 8.60
N ARG A 208 -6.71 -14.19 9.63
CA ARG A 208 -5.28 -13.92 9.50
C ARG A 208 -4.54 -15.17 9.06
N GLN A 209 -3.36 -14.97 8.48
CA GLN A 209 -2.44 -16.07 8.28
C GLN A 209 -1.88 -16.56 9.63
N ASP A 210 -2.29 -17.76 10.02
CA ASP A 210 -1.89 -18.41 11.28
C ASP A 210 -0.46 -18.97 11.20
N ASP A 211 -0.04 -19.39 10.01
CA ASP A 211 1.32 -19.88 9.77
C ASP A 211 2.33 -18.72 9.81
N GLU A 212 3.22 -18.76 10.81
CA GLU A 212 4.22 -17.72 11.03
C GLU A 212 5.24 -17.63 9.90
N GLN A 213 5.59 -18.75 9.28
CA GLN A 213 6.55 -18.79 8.18
C GLN A 213 5.93 -18.19 6.92
N LEU A 214 4.69 -18.55 6.58
CA LEU A 214 3.99 -17.95 5.45
C LEU A 214 3.74 -16.45 5.67
N ARG A 215 3.41 -16.06 6.89
CA ARG A 215 3.23 -14.65 7.27
C ARG A 215 4.54 -13.86 7.16
N ALA A 216 5.66 -14.44 7.63
CA ALA A 216 6.99 -13.84 7.51
C ALA A 216 7.44 -13.72 6.03
N ASN A 217 6.99 -14.64 5.18
CA ASN A 217 7.22 -14.62 3.74
C ASN A 217 6.28 -13.69 2.96
N GLY A 218 5.46 -12.88 3.64
CA GLY A 218 4.60 -11.90 2.98
C GLY A 218 3.37 -12.48 2.30
N VAL A 219 3.01 -13.74 2.59
CA VAL A 219 1.81 -14.38 2.02
C VAL A 219 0.55 -13.70 2.57
N PRO A 220 -0.37 -13.23 1.70
CA PRO A 220 -1.60 -12.57 2.11
C PRO A 220 -2.49 -13.37 3.07
N ASP A 221 -3.19 -12.64 3.94
CA ASP A 221 -4.23 -13.19 4.81
C ASP A 221 -5.32 -13.93 4.01
N PRO A 222 -5.81 -15.10 4.48
CA PRO A 222 -6.81 -15.90 3.77
C PRO A 222 -8.12 -15.17 3.49
N PHE A 223 -8.61 -14.33 4.42
CA PHE A 223 -9.85 -13.59 4.20
C PHE A 223 -9.66 -12.11 4.52
N LYS A 224 -9.83 -11.28 3.50
CA LYS A 224 -9.81 -9.82 3.62
C LYS A 224 -11.18 -9.27 3.30
N PHE A 225 -11.60 -8.32 4.11
CA PHE A 225 -12.83 -7.57 3.92
C PHE A 225 -12.55 -6.08 4.00
N SER A 226 -13.18 -5.32 3.13
CA SER A 226 -13.08 -3.87 3.10
C SER A 226 -14.44 -3.24 2.98
N LEU A 227 -14.67 -2.20 3.78
CA LEU A 227 -15.87 -1.39 3.76
C LEU A 227 -15.48 0.07 3.62
N GLY A 228 -16.20 0.80 2.77
CA GLY A 228 -15.86 2.18 2.52
C GLY A 228 -16.98 3.02 1.94
N VAL A 229 -16.62 4.28 1.70
CA VAL A 229 -17.47 5.28 1.08
C VAL A 229 -16.78 5.90 -0.14
N GLY A 230 -17.51 6.00 -1.24
CA GLY A 230 -17.07 6.71 -2.45
C GLY A 230 -17.71 8.09 -2.51
N TYR A 231 -16.97 9.08 -3.02
CA TYR A 231 -17.42 10.45 -3.20
C TYR A 231 -16.89 11.06 -4.50
N ARG A 232 -17.59 12.07 -5.02
CA ARG A 232 -17.23 12.75 -6.27
C ARG A 232 -16.05 13.70 -6.08
N LEU A 233 -15.10 13.68 -7.01
CA LEU A 233 -14.03 14.68 -7.08
C LEU A 233 -14.53 15.93 -7.80
N LYS A 234 -14.08 17.09 -7.34
CA LYS A 234 -14.43 18.39 -7.93
C LYS A 234 -13.35 18.94 -8.87
N PHE A 235 -12.13 18.41 -8.80
CA PHE A 235 -10.99 18.86 -9.60
C PHE A 235 -10.80 18.02 -10.89
N GLY A 236 -9.83 18.39 -11.73
CA GLY A 236 -9.55 17.73 -13.01
C GLY A 236 -10.45 18.19 -14.16
N VAL A 237 -11.08 19.35 -14.02
CA VAL A 237 -11.96 20.00 -15.02
C VAL A 237 -11.15 21.03 -15.82
N GLN A 238 -11.52 21.22 -17.10
CA GLN A 238 -10.78 22.02 -18.11
C GLN A 238 -10.52 23.49 -17.71
N ASP A 239 -11.38 24.10 -16.89
CA ASP A 239 -11.32 25.53 -16.57
C ASP A 239 -10.86 25.85 -15.12
N GLN A 240 -10.43 24.83 -14.35
CA GLN A 240 -10.22 25.00 -12.90
C GLN A 240 -8.79 24.78 -12.37
N ASN A 241 -7.76 24.46 -13.15
CA ASN A 241 -6.45 24.09 -12.55
C ASN A 241 -5.20 24.49 -13.35
N ALA A 242 -4.23 25.12 -12.67
CA ALA A 242 -2.83 25.27 -13.11
C ALA A 242 -2.10 23.92 -13.31
N VAL A 243 -2.74 22.80 -12.95
CA VAL A 243 -2.23 21.42 -13.09
C VAL A 243 -2.87 20.70 -14.30
N ALA A 244 -3.92 21.27 -14.92
CA ALA A 244 -4.58 20.70 -16.10
C ALA A 244 -3.71 20.72 -17.37
N ASP A 245 -2.66 21.56 -17.40
CA ASP A 245 -1.67 21.53 -18.48
C ASP A 245 -0.76 20.30 -18.42
N ILE A 246 -0.65 19.65 -17.26
CA ILE A 246 0.19 18.47 -17.05
C ILE A 246 -0.60 17.17 -17.30
N PHE A 247 -1.89 17.18 -16.97
CA PHE A 247 -2.75 15.99 -17.06
C PHE A 247 -4.03 16.29 -17.83
N SER A 248 -4.42 15.40 -18.73
CA SER A 248 -5.67 15.52 -19.49
C SER A 248 -6.89 15.67 -18.57
N PRO A 249 -7.82 16.60 -18.87
CA PRO A 249 -9.03 16.78 -18.09
C PRO A 249 -9.86 15.50 -18.08
N ARG A 250 -10.45 15.17 -16.94
CA ARG A 250 -11.36 14.02 -16.81
C ARG A 250 -12.57 14.22 -17.71
N LYS A 251 -13.15 13.14 -18.25
CA LYS A 251 -14.40 13.16 -19.02
C LYS A 251 -15.59 12.54 -18.28
N LEU A 252 -15.31 11.85 -17.18
CA LEU A 252 -16.28 11.13 -16.39
C LEU A 252 -16.45 11.81 -15.03
N ASN A 253 -17.70 11.84 -14.56
CA ASN A 253 -18.03 12.27 -13.22
C ASN A 253 -18.16 11.07 -12.30
N GLY A 254 -17.67 11.23 -11.07
CA GLY A 254 -18.06 10.34 -9.99
C GLY A 254 -19.56 10.40 -9.74
N ALA A 255 -20.07 9.44 -8.97
CA ALA A 255 -21.48 9.35 -8.66
C ALA A 255 -22.06 10.66 -8.11
N ILE A 256 -23.34 10.90 -8.37
CA ILE A 256 -24.04 11.98 -7.68
C ILE A 256 -24.38 11.49 -6.27
N GLY A 257 -23.85 12.17 -5.26
CA GLY A 257 -23.91 11.73 -3.87
C GLY A 257 -22.78 10.77 -3.49
N ALA A 258 -22.97 10.04 -2.40
CA ALA A 258 -22.00 9.06 -1.92
C ALA A 258 -22.36 7.63 -2.34
N LYS A 259 -21.35 6.75 -2.33
CA LYS A 259 -21.47 5.32 -2.60
C LYS A 259 -21.05 4.50 -1.39
N ALA A 260 -21.72 3.38 -1.14
CA ALA A 260 -21.16 2.31 -0.33
C ALA A 260 -20.17 1.51 -1.18
N ILE A 261 -19.02 1.14 -0.60
CA ILE A 261 -18.02 0.30 -1.24
C ILE A 261 -17.81 -0.94 -0.37
N VAL A 262 -17.87 -2.11 -1.00
CA VAL A 262 -17.59 -3.39 -0.34
C VAL A 262 -16.58 -4.16 -1.18
N ARG A 263 -15.55 -4.68 -0.53
CA ARG A 263 -14.59 -5.60 -1.12
C ARG A 263 -14.44 -6.82 -0.22
N ALA A 264 -14.40 -7.99 -0.82
CA ALA A 264 -14.14 -9.23 -0.12
C ALA A 264 -13.23 -10.10 -0.98
N GLU A 265 -12.15 -10.62 -0.42
CA GLU A 265 -11.27 -11.57 -1.10
C GLU A 265 -11.02 -12.74 -0.17
N TYR A 266 -11.37 -13.94 -0.63
CA TYR A 266 -11.18 -15.18 0.10
C TYR A 266 -10.26 -16.12 -0.68
N ARG A 267 -9.12 -16.45 -0.09
CA ARG A 267 -8.17 -17.44 -0.58
C ARG A 267 -8.41 -18.77 0.13
N LEU A 268 -8.27 -19.86 -0.61
CA LEU A 268 -8.39 -21.24 -0.14
C LEU A 268 -7.02 -21.91 -0.16
N PRO A 269 -6.22 -21.83 0.93
CA PRO A 269 -4.89 -22.43 0.98
C PRO A 269 -4.88 -23.94 0.71
N GLN A 270 -5.98 -24.63 1.03
CA GLN A 270 -6.09 -26.09 0.86
C GLN A 270 -6.31 -26.52 -0.61
N LEU A 271 -6.60 -25.58 -1.51
CA LEU A 271 -6.94 -25.84 -2.91
C LEU A 271 -5.98 -25.11 -3.86
N ASN A 272 -4.67 -25.35 -3.70
CA ASN A 272 -3.60 -24.76 -4.52
C ASN A 272 -3.70 -23.23 -4.64
N ASP A 273 -4.04 -22.55 -3.54
CA ASP A 273 -4.21 -21.10 -3.47
C ASP A 273 -5.20 -20.51 -4.50
N LEU A 274 -6.23 -21.28 -4.86
CA LEU A 274 -7.41 -20.73 -5.54
C LEU A 274 -8.15 -19.76 -4.61
N GLY A 275 -8.77 -18.73 -5.15
CA GLY A 275 -9.60 -17.83 -4.37
C GLY A 275 -10.71 -17.17 -5.18
N ILE A 276 -11.54 -16.43 -4.46
CA ILE A 276 -12.70 -15.72 -4.97
C ILE A 276 -12.60 -14.26 -4.53
N GLY A 277 -12.76 -13.35 -5.47
CA GLY A 277 -12.80 -11.91 -5.23
C GLY A 277 -14.18 -11.35 -5.56
N PHE A 278 -14.64 -10.44 -4.71
CA PHE A 278 -15.84 -9.65 -4.91
C PHE A 278 -15.56 -8.19 -4.61
N TYR A 279 -16.06 -7.31 -5.48
CA TYR A 279 -15.97 -5.87 -5.32
C TYR A 279 -17.28 -5.23 -5.76
N THR A 280 -17.81 -4.27 -5.02
CA THR A 280 -18.98 -3.51 -5.46
C THR A 280 -18.98 -2.08 -4.93
N GLU A 281 -19.47 -1.17 -5.75
CA GLU A 281 -19.80 0.21 -5.44
C GLU A 281 -21.28 0.43 -5.72
N LEU A 282 -22.04 0.81 -4.70
CA LEU A 282 -23.47 1.04 -4.81
C LEU A 282 -23.81 2.48 -4.40
N PRO A 283 -24.48 3.27 -5.25
CA PRO A 283 -24.89 4.62 -4.88
C PRO A 283 -25.96 4.56 -3.79
N PHE A 284 -25.88 5.43 -2.78
CA PHE A 284 -26.94 5.54 -1.76
C PHE A 284 -28.25 6.08 -2.34
N ASN A 285 -28.17 6.79 -3.48
CA ASN A 285 -29.31 7.32 -4.18
C ASN A 285 -30.05 6.22 -4.95
N LYS A 286 -31.28 5.91 -4.50
CA LYS A 286 -32.09 4.77 -4.96
C LYS A 286 -32.60 4.87 -6.40
N ARG A 287 -32.55 6.04 -7.05
CA ARG A 287 -33.10 6.25 -8.40
C ARG A 287 -32.19 7.11 -9.26
N ALA A 288 -31.84 6.59 -10.42
CA ALA A 288 -31.18 7.38 -11.46
C ALA A 288 -32.12 8.50 -11.92
N GLY A 289 -31.61 9.73 -11.96
CA GLY A 289 -32.29 10.85 -12.59
C GLY A 289 -33.17 11.76 -11.73
N PHE A 290 -33.18 11.56 -10.42
CA PHE A 290 -33.76 12.50 -9.45
C PHE A 290 -32.68 13.34 -8.75
N GLU A 291 -31.50 13.35 -9.34
CA GLU A 291 -30.27 13.86 -8.74
C GLU A 291 -30.05 15.29 -9.21
N SER A 292 -30.39 16.28 -8.38
CA SER A 292 -29.97 17.67 -8.63
C SER A 292 -28.47 17.77 -8.40
N VAL A 293 -27.75 18.29 -9.40
CA VAL A 293 -26.31 18.52 -9.33
C VAL A 293 -26.03 20.00 -9.25
N LYS A 294 -25.94 20.53 -8.03
CA LYS A 294 -25.56 21.93 -7.83
C LYS A 294 -24.21 22.23 -8.47
N GLY A 295 -24.20 23.23 -9.33
CA GLY A 295 -23.02 23.84 -9.92
C GLY A 295 -22.63 23.20 -11.26
N ASN A 296 -22.71 23.99 -12.33
CA ASN A 296 -22.17 23.66 -13.65
C ASN A 296 -20.65 23.44 -13.58
N GLU A 297 -19.97 24.19 -12.71
CA GLU A 297 -18.50 24.27 -12.63
C GLU A 297 -17.80 22.99 -12.09
N GLU A 298 -18.51 22.13 -11.37
CA GLU A 298 -17.93 20.90 -10.79
C GLU A 298 -18.17 19.64 -11.65
N VAL A 299 -18.97 19.79 -12.71
CA VAL A 299 -19.37 18.70 -13.61
C VAL A 299 -18.58 18.83 -14.90
N VAL A 300 -18.03 17.70 -15.35
CA VAL A 300 -17.50 17.63 -16.70
C VAL A 300 -18.63 17.32 -17.67
N TRP A 301 -18.71 18.17 -18.69
CA TRP A 301 -19.61 18.06 -19.82
C TRP A 301 -18.84 17.59 -21.05
N VAL A 302 -19.47 16.71 -21.82
CA VAL A 302 -18.95 16.27 -23.12
C VAL A 302 -19.97 16.59 -24.22
N PRO A 303 -19.51 16.92 -25.43
CA PRO A 303 -20.38 17.09 -26.58
C PRO A 303 -21.14 15.79 -26.88
N ASP A 304 -22.43 15.91 -27.13
CA ASP A 304 -23.32 14.80 -27.50
C ASP A 304 -24.42 15.33 -28.46
N SER A 305 -25.33 14.47 -28.90
CA SER A 305 -26.47 14.88 -29.70
C SER A 305 -27.76 14.14 -29.31
N ILE A 306 -28.90 14.80 -29.49
CA ILE A 306 -30.22 14.20 -29.35
C ILE A 306 -30.87 14.09 -30.72
N GLY A 307 -31.34 12.89 -31.08
CA GLY A 307 -32.15 12.68 -32.26
C GLY A 307 -33.47 13.45 -32.18
N THR A 308 -33.84 14.10 -33.28
CA THR A 308 -35.05 14.95 -33.36
C THR A 308 -36.32 14.15 -33.67
N GLY A 309 -36.24 12.82 -33.74
CA GLY A 309 -37.31 11.94 -34.24
C GLY A 309 -37.41 11.89 -35.77
N ARG A 310 -36.65 12.73 -36.49
CA ARG A 310 -36.49 12.66 -37.95
C ARG A 310 -35.22 11.90 -38.33
N PRO A 311 -35.27 11.03 -39.37
CA PRO A 311 -34.08 10.32 -39.84
C PRO A 311 -32.94 11.28 -40.19
N GLY A 312 -31.75 11.04 -39.63
CA GLY A 312 -30.55 11.83 -39.93
C GLY A 312 -30.49 13.23 -39.34
N GLN A 313 -31.45 13.64 -38.49
CA GLN A 313 -31.42 14.94 -37.82
C GLN A 313 -31.22 14.79 -36.32
N SER A 314 -30.17 15.42 -35.81
CA SER A 314 -29.90 15.56 -34.38
C SER A 314 -29.60 17.03 -34.02
N ILE A 315 -29.85 17.38 -32.77
CA ILE A 315 -29.40 18.64 -32.19
C ILE A 315 -28.16 18.38 -31.32
N PRO A 316 -27.12 19.23 -31.41
CA PRO A 316 -25.97 19.12 -30.52
C PRO A 316 -26.38 19.54 -29.10
N ILE A 317 -25.82 18.88 -28.09
CA ILE A 317 -26.11 19.14 -26.68
C ILE A 317 -24.89 18.90 -25.80
N ARG A 318 -24.94 19.36 -24.55
CA ARG A 318 -24.00 18.96 -23.49
C ARG A 318 -24.57 17.84 -22.64
N SER A 319 -23.88 16.70 -22.62
CA SER A 319 -24.17 15.57 -21.74
C SER A 319 -23.10 15.42 -20.66
N ALA A 320 -23.51 14.94 -19.49
CA ALA A 320 -22.64 14.55 -18.40
C ALA A 320 -22.90 13.09 -18.05
N TYR A 321 -21.82 12.33 -17.87
CA TYR A 321 -21.85 10.93 -17.50
C TYR A 321 -21.40 10.79 -16.05
N PHE A 322 -22.18 10.06 -15.25
CA PHE A 322 -21.91 9.83 -13.83
C PHE A 322 -21.78 8.34 -13.56
N MET A 323 -20.63 7.91 -13.02
CA MET A 323 -20.40 6.52 -12.64
C MET A 323 -21.28 6.14 -11.45
N ARG A 324 -22.23 5.22 -11.64
CA ARG A 324 -23.22 4.81 -10.63
C ARG A 324 -22.83 3.54 -9.91
N THR A 325 -22.95 2.40 -10.58
CA THR A 325 -22.71 1.10 -9.97
C THR A 325 -21.47 0.50 -10.60
N VAL A 326 -20.60 -0.09 -9.78
CA VAL A 326 -19.49 -0.93 -10.25
C VAL A 326 -19.60 -2.22 -9.48
N ALA A 327 -19.55 -3.37 -10.15
CA ALA A 327 -19.49 -4.66 -9.47
C ALA A 327 -18.54 -5.59 -10.20
N GLN A 328 -17.74 -6.34 -9.46
CA GLN A 328 -16.81 -7.32 -10.01
C GLN A 328 -16.85 -8.59 -9.18
N GLY A 329 -16.89 -9.71 -9.87
CA GLY A 329 -16.73 -11.04 -9.29
C GLY A 329 -15.66 -11.77 -10.07
N ASN A 330 -14.69 -12.37 -9.39
CA ASN A 330 -13.62 -13.11 -10.05
C ASN A 330 -13.22 -14.36 -9.26
N LEU A 331 -12.72 -15.34 -10.02
CA LEU A 331 -11.91 -16.42 -9.51
C LEU A 331 -10.45 -16.02 -9.75
N PHE A 332 -9.60 -16.30 -8.78
CA PHE A 332 -8.18 -16.09 -8.93
C PHE A 332 -7.38 -17.32 -8.52
N TRP A 333 -6.21 -17.44 -9.10
CA TRP A 333 -5.19 -18.40 -8.72
C TRP A 333 -3.89 -17.63 -8.50
N GLU A 334 -3.20 -17.93 -7.41
CA GLU A 334 -1.90 -17.36 -7.12
C GLU A 334 -0.84 -18.44 -6.94
N THR A 335 0.40 -18.07 -7.21
CA THR A 335 1.55 -18.96 -7.05
C THR A 335 2.79 -18.18 -6.66
N TRP A 336 3.68 -18.86 -5.95
CA TRP A 336 4.92 -18.35 -5.41
C TRP A 336 6.09 -19.15 -5.98
N LEU A 337 7.12 -18.46 -6.46
CA LEU A 337 8.34 -19.07 -6.96
C LEU A 337 9.54 -18.60 -6.14
N ASP A 338 10.61 -19.40 -6.18
CA ASP A 338 11.90 -19.11 -5.53
C ASP A 338 11.75 -18.69 -4.06
N ASN A 339 11.24 -19.61 -3.22
CA ASN A 339 11.05 -19.38 -1.79
C ASN A 339 10.28 -18.08 -1.46
N TYR A 340 9.16 -17.85 -2.16
CA TYR A 340 8.28 -16.68 -1.99
C TYR A 340 8.88 -15.34 -2.43
N GLU A 341 9.97 -15.34 -3.21
CA GLU A 341 10.50 -14.12 -3.79
C GLU A 341 9.62 -13.58 -4.92
N HIS A 342 9.08 -14.47 -5.75
CA HIS A 342 8.23 -14.08 -6.87
C HIS A 342 6.79 -14.50 -6.64
N TYR A 343 5.88 -13.55 -6.81
CA TYR A 343 4.45 -13.75 -6.73
C TYR A 343 3.81 -13.53 -8.10
N VAL A 344 2.94 -14.45 -8.50
CA VAL A 344 2.12 -14.31 -9.70
C VAL A 344 0.66 -14.57 -9.32
N ARG A 345 -0.25 -13.69 -9.76
CA ARG A 345 -1.69 -13.89 -9.63
C ARG A 345 -2.38 -13.75 -10.98
N PHE A 346 -3.25 -14.69 -11.27
CA PHE A 346 -4.16 -14.65 -12.40
C PHE A 346 -5.59 -14.53 -11.87
N SER A 347 -6.33 -13.51 -12.31
CA SER A 347 -7.73 -13.33 -11.96
C SER A 347 -8.58 -13.31 -13.24
N LEU A 348 -9.70 -14.03 -13.23
CA LEU A 348 -10.65 -14.08 -14.35
C LEU A 348 -12.06 -14.00 -13.79
N GLY A 349 -12.93 -13.21 -14.44
CA GLY A 349 -14.30 -13.10 -13.99
C GLY A 349 -15.13 -12.11 -14.79
N MET A 350 -16.06 -11.49 -14.08
CA MET A 350 -17.04 -10.57 -14.64
C MET A 350 -16.93 -9.20 -13.98
N SER A 351 -17.11 -8.16 -14.79
CA SER A 351 -17.23 -6.77 -14.37
C SER A 351 -18.55 -6.18 -14.88
N TYR A 352 -19.26 -5.46 -14.04
CA TYR A 352 -20.48 -4.73 -14.35
C TYR A 352 -20.29 -3.27 -13.99
N GLN A 353 -20.77 -2.38 -14.84
CA GLN A 353 -20.68 -0.95 -14.59
C GLN A 353 -21.86 -0.19 -15.19
N GLU A 354 -22.44 0.70 -14.40
CA GLU A 354 -23.58 1.50 -14.78
C GLU A 354 -23.20 2.98 -14.74
N PHE A 355 -23.59 3.73 -15.78
CA PHE A 355 -23.47 5.19 -15.81
C PHE A 355 -24.84 5.83 -16.00
N SER A 356 -25.16 6.90 -15.27
CA SER A 356 -26.27 7.77 -15.64
C SER A 356 -25.81 8.84 -16.61
N ILE A 357 -26.71 9.17 -17.55
CA ILE A 357 -26.57 10.28 -18.48
C ILE A 357 -27.51 11.40 -18.01
N GLY A 358 -26.96 12.59 -17.83
CA GLY A 358 -27.71 13.83 -17.70
C GLY A 358 -27.37 14.79 -18.84
N ALA A 359 -28.30 15.65 -19.22
CA ALA A 359 -28.02 16.76 -20.14
C ALA A 359 -28.56 18.07 -19.56
N LEU A 360 -27.89 19.18 -19.86
CA LEU A 360 -28.28 20.47 -19.30
C LEU A 360 -29.43 21.09 -20.11
N ARG A 361 -30.45 21.55 -19.40
CA ARG A 361 -31.62 22.23 -19.98
C ARG A 361 -31.76 23.66 -19.44
N VAL A 362 -32.33 24.56 -20.24
CA VAL A 362 -32.70 25.93 -19.86
C VAL A 362 -34.16 26.13 -20.30
N GLY A 363 -35.09 26.04 -19.35
CA GLY A 363 -36.52 26.00 -19.68
C GLY A 363 -36.85 24.78 -20.55
N ASP A 364 -37.23 24.99 -21.81
CA ASP A 364 -37.51 23.94 -22.80
C ASP A 364 -36.38 23.64 -23.79
N TYR A 365 -35.24 24.32 -23.65
CA TYR A 365 -34.12 24.25 -24.58
C TYR A 365 -32.94 23.49 -23.98
N TRP A 366 -32.24 22.72 -24.80
CA TRP A 366 -30.97 22.07 -24.45
C TRP A 366 -29.81 23.05 -24.64
N LEU A 367 -28.80 23.00 -23.78
CA LEU A 367 -27.58 23.79 -23.96
C LEU A 367 -26.65 23.08 -24.96
N ASP A 368 -26.21 23.82 -25.97
CA ASP A 368 -25.26 23.37 -26.98
C ASP A 368 -23.85 23.19 -26.39
N PRO A 369 -22.97 22.42 -27.06
CA PRO A 369 -21.57 22.22 -26.64
C PRO A 369 -20.75 23.48 -26.46
N ASP A 370 -21.10 24.56 -27.15
CA ASP A 370 -20.44 25.88 -27.02
C ASP A 370 -20.66 26.53 -25.65
N GLY A 371 -21.65 26.05 -24.88
CA GLY A 371 -21.96 26.56 -23.55
C GLY A 371 -22.77 27.85 -23.54
N GLU A 372 -23.19 28.35 -24.70
CA GLU A 372 -23.86 29.66 -24.85
C GLU A 372 -25.19 29.54 -25.61
N THR A 373 -25.23 28.70 -26.64
CA THR A 373 -26.40 28.52 -27.49
C THR A 373 -27.37 27.54 -26.85
N THR A 374 -28.67 27.81 -26.93
CA THR A 374 -29.69 26.83 -26.53
C THR A 374 -30.57 26.44 -27.71
N ARG A 375 -30.94 25.16 -27.81
CA ARG A 375 -31.74 24.61 -28.92
C ARG A 375 -32.85 23.70 -28.43
N ARG A 376 -34.01 23.78 -29.05
CA ARG A 376 -35.09 22.79 -28.85
C ARG A 376 -35.60 22.28 -30.18
N VAL A 377 -36.14 21.07 -30.17
CA VAL A 377 -36.94 20.56 -31.28
C VAL A 377 -38.38 20.90 -30.96
N ASN A 378 -39.02 21.69 -31.82
CA ASN A 378 -40.44 21.95 -31.69
C ASN A 378 -41.21 20.63 -31.90
N PRO A 379 -41.98 20.15 -30.90
CA PRO A 379 -42.61 18.84 -30.98
C PRO A 379 -43.74 18.76 -32.02
N GLN A 380 -44.31 19.89 -32.44
CA GLN A 380 -45.36 19.96 -33.46
C GLN A 380 -44.78 20.06 -34.87
N THR A 381 -43.70 20.83 -35.07
CA THR A 381 -43.15 21.11 -36.41
C THR A 381 -41.91 20.30 -36.74
N GLY A 382 -41.25 19.71 -35.74
CA GLY A 382 -39.96 19.01 -35.87
C GLY A 382 -38.81 19.92 -36.32
N ILE A 383 -38.98 21.25 -36.26
CA ILE A 383 -37.96 22.24 -36.61
C ILE A 383 -37.11 22.52 -35.38
N VAL A 384 -35.80 22.69 -35.58
CA VAL A 384 -34.87 23.14 -34.53
C VAL A 384 -35.03 24.64 -34.34
N GLU A 385 -35.37 25.06 -33.13
CA GLU A 385 -35.49 26.45 -32.72
C GLU A 385 -34.34 26.82 -31.80
N GLU A 386 -33.64 27.91 -32.11
CA GLU A 386 -32.66 28.51 -31.19
C GLU A 386 -33.40 29.29 -30.10
N GLY A 387 -33.05 29.02 -28.85
CA GLY A 387 -33.60 29.67 -27.68
C GLY A 387 -32.83 30.92 -27.29
N PRO A 388 -33.23 31.58 -26.19
CA PRO A 388 -32.45 32.69 -25.64
C PRO A 388 -31.04 32.20 -25.29
N GLY A 389 -30.02 33.01 -25.60
CA GLY A 389 -28.65 32.76 -25.18
C GLY A 389 -28.59 32.54 -23.67
N ALA A 390 -27.92 31.48 -23.24
CA ALA A 390 -27.83 31.14 -21.83
C ALA A 390 -26.43 31.43 -21.31
N SER A 391 -26.36 32.09 -20.14
CA SER A 391 -25.11 32.13 -19.39
C SER A 391 -25.00 30.84 -18.57
N PRO A 392 -23.89 30.08 -18.69
CA PRO A 392 -23.70 28.81 -17.99
C PRO A 392 -23.65 28.96 -16.46
N THR A 393 -23.41 30.17 -15.94
CA THR A 393 -23.44 30.48 -14.50
C THR A 393 -24.88 30.50 -13.98
N GLY A 394 -25.20 29.59 -13.05
CA GLY A 394 -26.51 29.52 -12.39
C GLY A 394 -27.46 28.43 -12.90
N LEU A 395 -27.10 27.66 -13.94
CA LEU A 395 -27.90 26.54 -14.47
C LEU A 395 -27.82 25.24 -13.63
N ALA A 396 -27.39 25.38 -12.38
CA ALA A 396 -27.05 24.33 -11.43
C ALA A 396 -28.17 23.31 -11.16
N ASP A 397 -29.44 23.65 -11.37
CA ASP A 397 -30.55 22.76 -11.00
C ASP A 397 -31.26 22.10 -12.21
N ASN A 398 -30.70 22.23 -13.43
CA ASN A 398 -31.38 21.83 -14.66
C ASN A 398 -30.75 20.64 -15.40
N VAL A 399 -30.07 19.74 -14.69
CA VAL A 399 -29.61 18.49 -15.31
C VAL A 399 -30.81 17.56 -15.50
N GLN A 400 -31.28 17.42 -16.73
CA GLN A 400 -32.33 16.46 -17.07
C GLN A 400 -31.70 15.10 -17.33
N TYR A 401 -32.16 14.10 -16.58
CA TYR A 401 -31.78 12.72 -16.79
C TYR A 401 -32.28 12.18 -18.15
N ARG A 402 -31.39 11.49 -18.86
CA ARG A 402 -31.64 10.95 -20.19
C ARG A 402 -31.60 9.43 -20.27
N GLY A 403 -31.02 8.75 -19.29
CA GLY A 403 -30.97 7.29 -19.28
C GLY A 403 -29.80 6.71 -18.50
N LEU A 404 -29.73 5.39 -18.53
CA LEU A 404 -28.63 4.58 -18.03
C LEU A 404 -27.87 3.97 -19.19
N VAL A 405 -26.54 3.96 -19.08
CA VAL A 405 -25.67 3.10 -19.86
C VAL A 405 -25.24 1.95 -18.97
N HIS A 406 -25.36 0.74 -19.47
CA HIS A 406 -24.90 -0.47 -18.82
C HIS A 406 -24.25 -1.39 -19.86
N PRO A 407 -23.52 -2.44 -19.44
CA PRO A 407 -22.90 -3.40 -20.34
C PRO A 407 -23.98 -4.10 -21.17
N THR A 408 -23.75 -4.26 -22.47
CA THR A 408 -24.70 -4.92 -23.39
C THR A 408 -24.05 -6.07 -24.16
N GLU A 409 -22.74 -5.99 -24.40
CA GLU A 409 -21.97 -7.02 -25.09
C GLU A 409 -21.15 -7.84 -24.09
N VAL A 410 -20.92 -9.13 -24.37
CA VAL A 410 -20.11 -10.02 -23.52
C VAL A 410 -18.73 -9.40 -23.19
N GLN A 411 -18.13 -8.66 -24.13
CA GLN A 411 -16.84 -8.01 -23.95
C GLN A 411 -16.87 -6.88 -22.89
N ASP A 412 -18.02 -6.24 -22.68
CA ASP A 412 -18.19 -5.23 -21.63
C ASP A 412 -18.16 -5.89 -20.23
N TRP A 413 -18.54 -7.17 -20.15
CA TRP A 413 -18.57 -7.93 -18.90
C TRP A 413 -17.25 -8.61 -18.55
N LEU A 414 -16.32 -8.75 -19.50
CA LEU A 414 -15.08 -9.50 -19.26
C LEU A 414 -14.18 -8.77 -18.24
N TYR A 415 -13.73 -9.51 -17.24
CA TYR A 415 -12.65 -9.11 -16.34
C TYR A 415 -11.51 -10.13 -16.40
N ALA A 416 -10.30 -9.66 -16.67
CA ALA A 416 -9.09 -10.46 -16.58
C ALA A 416 -7.96 -9.61 -16.00
N LYS A 417 -7.14 -10.18 -15.13
CA LYS A 417 -5.99 -9.50 -14.54
C LYS A 417 -4.84 -10.46 -14.33
N ILE A 418 -3.63 -10.02 -14.67
CA ILE A 418 -2.39 -10.68 -14.29
C ILE A 418 -1.57 -9.71 -13.43
N GLU A 419 -1.02 -10.22 -12.34
CA GLU A 419 -0.16 -9.47 -11.43
C GLU A 419 1.13 -10.25 -11.23
N TYR A 420 2.25 -9.54 -11.31
CA TYR A 420 3.57 -10.04 -10.98
C TYR A 420 4.23 -9.12 -9.97
N LEU A 421 4.88 -9.72 -8.98
CA LEU A 421 5.60 -9.00 -7.95
C LEU A 421 6.88 -9.76 -7.62
N ASN A 422 7.98 -9.01 -7.54
CA ASN A 422 9.24 -9.44 -6.98
C ASN A 422 9.41 -8.81 -5.58
N GLN A 423 9.76 -9.63 -4.59
CA GLN A 423 9.96 -9.24 -3.19
C GLN A 423 11.43 -9.40 -2.73
N SER A 424 12.39 -9.31 -3.66
CA SER A 424 13.82 -9.25 -3.34
C SER A 424 14.18 -7.93 -2.67
N ASP A 425 15.49 -7.71 -2.43
CA ASP A 425 16.03 -6.46 -1.88
C ASP A 425 15.61 -5.19 -2.66
N PHE A 426 15.26 -5.35 -3.94
CA PHE A 426 14.71 -4.28 -4.78
C PHE A 426 13.31 -4.66 -5.29
N PRO A 427 12.27 -4.51 -4.44
CA PRO A 427 10.95 -5.01 -4.77
C PRO A 427 10.27 -4.17 -5.87
N PHE A 428 9.78 -4.82 -6.91
CA PHE A 428 9.06 -4.20 -8.01
C PHE A 428 7.84 -5.04 -8.40
N GLY A 429 6.83 -4.41 -8.98
CA GLY A 429 5.63 -5.12 -9.39
C GLY A 429 4.99 -4.51 -10.62
N VAL A 430 4.33 -5.35 -11.41
CA VAL A 430 3.60 -4.97 -12.61
C VAL A 430 2.28 -5.72 -12.66
N SER A 431 1.25 -5.09 -13.20
CA SER A 431 -0.02 -5.74 -13.50
C SER A 431 -0.61 -5.23 -14.80
N ALA A 432 -1.34 -6.12 -15.46
CA ALA A 432 -2.16 -5.82 -16.62
C ALA A 432 -3.58 -6.30 -16.35
N GLN A 433 -4.54 -5.39 -16.51
CA GLN A 433 -5.95 -5.63 -16.24
C GLN A 433 -6.77 -5.25 -17.48
N LEU A 434 -7.64 -6.15 -17.91
CA LEU A 434 -8.70 -5.90 -18.87
C LEU A 434 -10.03 -5.88 -18.13
N ALA A 435 -10.70 -4.73 -18.12
CA ALA A 435 -12.03 -4.58 -17.54
C ALA A 435 -12.82 -3.57 -18.36
N ASN A 436 -14.09 -3.87 -18.68
CA ASN A 436 -14.91 -2.99 -19.51
C ASN A 436 -14.18 -2.53 -20.80
N ARG A 437 -13.59 -3.46 -21.54
CA ARG A 437 -12.89 -3.16 -22.81
C ARG A 437 -11.72 -2.16 -22.68
N ASN A 438 -11.32 -1.79 -21.46
CA ASN A 438 -10.19 -0.94 -21.14
C ASN A 438 -9.05 -1.79 -20.60
N LEU A 439 -7.86 -1.54 -21.12
CA LEU A 439 -6.61 -2.05 -20.59
C LEU A 439 -6.05 -1.04 -19.58
N LEU A 440 -5.82 -1.50 -18.36
CA LEU A 440 -5.06 -0.78 -17.35
C LEU A 440 -3.75 -1.53 -17.09
N LEU A 441 -2.63 -0.88 -17.34
CA LEU A 441 -1.31 -1.32 -16.92
C LEU A 441 -0.91 -0.52 -15.68
N THR A 442 -0.43 -1.20 -14.65
CA THR A 442 0.09 -0.56 -13.45
C THR A 442 1.45 -1.15 -13.14
N GLY A 443 2.42 -0.34 -12.76
CA GLY A 443 3.71 -0.81 -12.30
C GLY A 443 4.29 0.08 -11.22
N PHE A 444 5.19 -0.47 -10.41
CA PHE A 444 6.01 0.29 -9.50
C PHE A 444 7.44 -0.24 -9.45
N VAL A 445 8.38 0.66 -9.20
CA VAL A 445 9.81 0.35 -9.02
C VAL A 445 10.40 1.19 -7.89
N PRO A 446 11.37 0.67 -7.13
CA PRO A 446 12.04 1.43 -6.08
C PRO A 446 13.05 2.40 -6.70
N VAL A 447 13.10 3.63 -6.18
CA VAL A 447 14.14 4.63 -6.52
C VAL A 447 15.13 4.75 -5.36
N VAL A 448 14.59 4.90 -4.15
CA VAL A 448 15.36 4.80 -2.91
C VAL A 448 14.77 3.63 -2.14
N PRO A 449 15.57 2.58 -1.84
CA PRO A 449 15.08 1.41 -1.12
C PRO A 449 14.27 1.81 0.11
N ASN A 450 13.15 1.12 0.26
CA ASN A 450 12.18 1.21 1.35
C ASN A 450 11.41 2.54 1.52
N TRP A 451 11.85 3.63 0.88
CA TRP A 451 11.32 4.98 1.16
C TRP A 451 10.64 5.65 -0.03
N LEU A 452 11.24 5.57 -1.22
CA LEU A 452 10.75 6.24 -2.43
C LEU A 452 10.60 5.25 -3.57
N PHE A 453 9.38 5.14 -4.08
CA PHE A 453 9.05 4.36 -5.26
C PHE A 453 8.48 5.26 -6.34
N LEU A 454 8.57 4.82 -7.60
CA LEU A 454 7.82 5.40 -8.70
C LEU A 454 6.72 4.43 -9.09
N GLN A 455 5.48 4.92 -9.10
CA GLN A 455 4.33 4.18 -9.60
C GLN A 455 3.86 4.81 -10.90
N ALA A 456 3.62 3.98 -11.92
CA ALA A 456 3.06 4.39 -13.18
C ALA A 456 1.74 3.64 -13.45
N LYS A 457 0.78 4.36 -14.02
CA LYS A 457 -0.47 3.78 -14.52
C LYS A 457 -0.70 4.24 -15.94
N TYR A 458 -1.01 3.31 -16.83
CA TYR A 458 -1.38 3.57 -18.21
C TYR A 458 -2.75 2.97 -18.49
N SER A 459 -3.67 3.75 -19.03
CA SER A 459 -5.01 3.27 -19.38
C SER A 459 -5.33 3.58 -20.84
N THR A 460 -5.96 2.62 -21.53
CA THR A 460 -6.43 2.78 -22.90
C THR A 460 -7.66 1.91 -23.18
N PRO A 461 -8.68 2.42 -23.89
CA PRO A 461 -9.69 1.56 -24.49
C PRO A 461 -9.05 0.70 -25.58
N LEU A 462 -9.32 -0.61 -25.60
CA LEU A 462 -8.74 -1.56 -26.58
C LEU A 462 -9.77 -2.19 -27.50
N LEU A 463 -10.93 -2.56 -26.97
CA LEU A 463 -11.87 -3.43 -27.68
C LEU A 463 -13.04 -2.67 -28.31
N ARG A 464 -13.08 -1.34 -28.25
CA ARG A 464 -14.09 -0.50 -28.91
C ARG A 464 -13.51 0.11 -30.19
N SER A 465 -14.30 0.16 -31.26
CA SER A 465 -13.93 0.87 -32.50
C SER A 465 -13.83 2.38 -32.30
N GLU A 466 -14.66 2.91 -31.41
CA GLU A 466 -14.65 4.31 -30.97
C GLU A 466 -14.71 4.35 -29.45
N ALA A 467 -13.87 5.18 -28.82
CA ALA A 467 -13.89 5.37 -27.37
C ALA A 467 -15.26 5.91 -26.93
N ALA A 468 -15.77 5.41 -25.81
CA ALA A 468 -17.01 5.93 -25.26
C ALA A 468 -16.87 7.44 -24.91
N PRO A 469 -17.96 8.23 -24.89
CA PRO A 469 -17.89 9.67 -24.64
C PRO A 469 -17.18 10.06 -23.33
N TRP A 470 -17.22 9.20 -22.31
CA TRP A 470 -16.57 9.38 -21.01
C TRP A 470 -15.16 8.77 -20.92
N GLU A 471 -14.71 8.03 -21.94
CA GLU A 471 -13.38 7.42 -21.98
C GLU A 471 -12.33 8.44 -22.45
N GLN A 472 -11.19 8.45 -21.76
CA GLN A 472 -10.05 9.27 -22.14
C GLN A 472 -9.26 8.59 -23.27
N ASN A 473 -8.58 9.40 -24.06
CA ASN A 473 -7.53 8.90 -24.96
C ASN A 473 -6.44 8.22 -24.12
N PRO A 474 -5.62 7.33 -24.73
CA PRO A 474 -4.55 6.65 -24.02
C PRO A 474 -3.70 7.65 -23.23
N PHE A 475 -3.54 7.42 -21.93
CA PHE A 475 -2.78 8.33 -21.07
C PHE A 475 -2.00 7.56 -20.02
N ILE A 476 -0.89 8.17 -19.59
CA ILE A 476 -0.01 7.67 -18.54
C ILE A 476 0.06 8.71 -17.42
N VAL A 477 0.00 8.23 -16.18
CA VAL A 477 0.25 9.04 -14.99
C VAL A 477 1.36 8.39 -14.21
N ILE A 478 2.37 9.18 -13.84
CA ILE A 478 3.49 8.74 -13.01
C ILE A 478 3.40 9.51 -11.69
N SER A 479 3.49 8.79 -10.58
CA SER A 479 3.45 9.35 -9.24
C SER A 479 4.64 8.85 -8.43
N PRO A 480 5.32 9.71 -7.67
CA PRO A 480 6.13 9.23 -6.56
C PRO A 480 5.22 8.56 -5.52
N VAL A 481 5.75 7.54 -4.85
CA VAL A 481 5.17 6.95 -3.65
C VAL A 481 6.18 7.14 -2.53
N LEU A 482 5.78 7.92 -1.53
CA LEU A 482 6.56 8.11 -0.30
C LEU A 482 6.03 7.15 0.74
N ARG A 483 6.91 6.34 1.33
CA ARG A 483 6.55 5.32 2.30
C ARG A 483 7.39 5.48 3.56
N PHE A 484 6.72 5.60 4.70
CA PHE A 484 7.34 5.73 6.01
C PHE A 484 6.87 4.57 6.88
N MET A 485 7.82 3.79 7.37
CA MET A 485 7.57 2.76 8.38
C MET A 485 7.81 3.38 9.76
N LEU A 486 6.89 3.13 10.69
CA LEU A 486 6.94 3.63 12.05
C LEU A 486 6.92 2.40 12.97
N ASP A 487 8.03 2.15 13.67
CA ASP A 487 8.21 0.97 14.53
C ASP A 487 7.77 1.19 15.99
#